data_AF-A0AAW2LGW0-F1
#
_entry.id   AF-A0AAW2LGW0-F1
#
_cell.length_a   1.000
_cell.length_b   1.000
_cell.length_c   1.000
_cell.angle_alpha   90.00
_cell.angle_beta   90.00
_cell.angle_gamma   90.00
#
_symmetry.space_group_name_H-M   'P 1'
#
loop_
_entity.id
_entity.type
_entity.pdbx_description
1 polymer ?
#
loop_
_entity_poly.entity_id
_entity_poly.type
_entity_poly.pdbx_seq_one_letter_code
_entity_poly.pdbx_strand_id
1 'polypeptide(L)'
;MDPNPKNFPILSYVMAKLPAVKRSFSGAPADFDVENPADPEPKPQEPHFELTERMPHLKNPKLISAMRRAVTDVAKTRSVLEILGTRPDHEAVDAARFRLSELKAQSSGDVKEGNEDYKICEAVITLDEMHEAYERMLSEGRGSWRGFTRRRWRGMS
;
A
#
# COMPACT_ATOMS: atom_id res chain seq x y z
N MET A 1 30.59 27.36 17.79
CA MET A 1 30.32 28.69 17.23
C MET A 1 29.25 29.33 18.09
N ASP A 2 29.47 30.54 18.62
CA ASP A 2 28.55 31.18 19.56
C ASP A 2 27.83 32.37 18.89
N PRO A 3 26.55 32.24 18.49
CA PRO A 3 25.86 33.29 17.75
C PRO A 3 25.43 34.44 18.69
N ASN A 4 25.64 35.69 18.25
CA ASN A 4 25.33 36.89 19.00
C ASN A 4 23.79 37.02 19.27
N PRO A 5 23.33 37.04 20.53
CA PRO A 5 21.92 36.93 20.88
C PRO A 5 21.08 38.17 20.53
N LYS A 6 21.71 39.32 20.25
CA LYS A 6 20.98 40.56 19.91
C LYS A 6 20.42 40.58 18.49
N ASN A 7 21.07 39.88 17.56
CA ASN A 7 20.68 39.91 16.15
C ASN A 7 19.85 38.68 15.74
N PHE A 8 20.00 37.58 16.46
CA PHE A 8 19.29 36.32 16.18
C PHE A 8 18.77 35.67 17.48
N PRO A 9 17.77 36.29 18.14
CA PRO A 9 17.28 35.84 19.45
C PRO A 9 16.68 34.43 19.40
N ILE A 10 15.97 34.10 18.31
CA ILE A 10 15.38 32.77 18.11
C ILE A 10 16.47 31.70 17.91
N LEU A 11 17.49 32.01 17.12
CA LEU A 11 18.59 31.08 16.85
C LEU A 11 19.43 30.83 18.10
N SER A 12 19.69 31.87 18.89
CA SER A 12 20.37 31.75 20.19
C SER A 12 19.57 30.87 21.15
N TYR A 13 18.26 31.07 21.24
CA TYR A 13 17.38 30.25 22.08
C TYR A 13 17.33 28.78 21.66
N VAL A 14 17.27 28.51 20.34
CA VAL A 14 17.29 27.15 19.81
C VAL A 14 18.64 26.49 20.09
N MET A 15 19.76 27.18 19.83
CA MET A 15 21.10 26.64 20.12
C MET A 15 21.34 26.38 21.60
N ALA A 16 20.81 27.23 22.49
CA ALA A 16 20.90 27.03 23.94
C ALA A 16 20.02 25.87 24.45
N LYS A 17 18.96 25.51 23.72
CA LYS A 17 18.04 24.42 24.07
C LYS A 17 18.34 23.08 23.40
N LEU A 18 19.27 23.05 22.44
CA LEU A 18 19.70 21.79 21.86
C LEU A 18 20.58 21.06 22.89
N PRO A 19 20.24 19.83 23.30
CA PRO A 19 21.22 18.98 23.99
C PRO A 19 22.41 18.86 23.05
N ALA A 20 23.64 18.98 23.56
CA ALA A 20 24.86 18.95 22.75
C ALA A 20 24.99 17.62 21.99
N VAL A 21 24.31 17.53 20.84
CA VAL A 21 24.37 16.41 19.92
C VAL A 21 25.71 16.53 19.23
N LYS A 22 26.71 15.86 19.82
CA LYS A 22 27.94 15.49 19.13
C LYS A 22 27.54 14.61 17.94
N ARG A 23 27.33 15.22 16.78
CA ARG A 23 27.34 14.52 15.51
C ARG A 23 27.87 15.46 14.45
N SER A 24 29.16 15.29 14.17
CA SER A 24 29.87 15.90 13.06
C SER A 24 29.11 15.64 11.77
N PHE A 25 28.65 16.72 11.13
CA PHE A 25 28.36 16.72 9.71
C PHE A 25 29.51 17.46 9.02
N SER A 26 30.38 16.71 8.33
CA SER A 26 31.21 17.23 7.25
C SER A 26 31.16 16.22 6.11
N GLY A 27 30.72 16.67 4.94
CA GLY A 27 30.59 15.83 3.75
C GLY A 27 31.92 15.59 3.02
N ALA A 28 32.08 14.32 2.62
CA ALA A 28 32.88 13.74 1.53
C ALA A 28 34.43 13.91 1.54
N PRO A 29 35.20 13.01 0.89
CA PRO A 29 34.86 11.78 0.15
C PRO A 29 35.46 10.49 0.75
N ALA A 30 35.00 9.35 0.23
CA ALA A 30 35.48 7.97 0.40
C ALA A 30 36.74 7.74 1.26
N ASP A 31 36.54 7.31 2.50
CA ASP A 31 37.48 6.45 3.23
C ASP A 31 36.67 5.31 3.83
N PHE A 32 36.91 4.10 3.30
CA PHE A 32 36.44 2.87 3.92
C PHE A 32 37.17 2.73 5.26
N ASP A 33 36.44 2.95 6.36
CA ASP A 33 36.94 2.65 7.69
C ASP A 33 37.05 1.12 7.86
N VAL A 34 38.28 0.62 7.72
CA VAL A 34 38.68 -0.80 7.76
C VAL A 34 38.57 -1.42 9.16
N GLU A 35 38.22 -0.65 10.19
CA GLU A 35 38.21 -1.12 11.58
C GLU A 35 36.82 -1.40 12.17
N ASN A 36 35.75 -1.08 11.44
CA ASN A 36 34.38 -1.45 11.81
C ASN A 36 33.78 -2.40 10.76
N PRO A 37 33.80 -3.73 10.94
CA PRO A 37 33.01 -4.60 10.07
C PRO A 37 31.55 -4.16 10.22
N ALA A 38 30.93 -3.78 9.09
CA ALA A 38 29.50 -3.51 9.07
C ALA A 38 28.78 -4.73 9.67
N ASP A 39 28.10 -4.52 10.80
CA ASP A 39 27.16 -5.51 11.32
C ASP A 39 26.28 -5.94 10.14
N PRO A 40 26.17 -7.25 9.87
CA PRO A 40 25.36 -7.73 8.76
C PRO A 40 23.97 -7.16 8.97
N GLU A 41 23.46 -6.50 7.93
CA GLU A 41 22.10 -5.96 7.89
C GLU A 41 21.15 -6.93 8.60
N PRO A 42 20.24 -6.45 9.48
CA PRO A 42 19.19 -7.31 9.97
C PRO A 42 18.42 -7.76 8.73
N LYS A 43 18.70 -8.99 8.29
CA LYS A 43 17.90 -9.70 7.29
C LYS A 43 16.45 -9.42 7.65
N PRO A 44 15.58 -9.08 6.68
CA PRO A 44 14.15 -9.01 6.96
C PRO A 44 13.82 -10.27 7.73
N GLN A 45 13.49 -10.13 9.02
CA GLN A 45 13.03 -11.25 9.80
C GLN A 45 11.74 -11.62 9.11
N GLU A 46 11.83 -12.56 8.17
CA GLU A 46 10.68 -13.23 7.62
C GLU A 46 9.90 -13.64 8.86
N PRO A 47 8.61 -13.29 8.98
CA PRO A 47 7.80 -13.81 10.05
C PRO A 47 7.77 -15.33 9.85
N HIS A 48 8.74 -16.00 10.47
CA HIS A 48 8.85 -17.43 10.65
C HIS A 48 7.77 -17.75 11.67
N PHE A 49 6.50 -17.62 11.26
CA PHE A 49 5.51 -18.51 11.80
C PHE A 49 6.03 -19.89 11.46
N GLU A 50 6.50 -20.63 12.46
CA GLU A 50 6.90 -22.02 12.27
C GLU A 50 5.63 -22.81 11.97
N LEU A 51 5.23 -22.78 10.70
CA LEU A 51 4.11 -23.50 10.12
C LEU A 51 4.20 -24.99 10.49
N THR A 52 5.42 -25.47 10.70
CA THR A 52 5.79 -26.80 11.18
C THR A 52 5.33 -27.09 12.61
N GLU A 53 5.37 -26.11 13.54
CA GLU A 53 4.92 -26.29 14.93
C GLU A 53 3.39 -26.46 15.00
N ARG A 54 2.66 -25.66 14.23
CA ARG A 54 1.18 -25.72 14.17
C ARG A 54 0.65 -26.82 13.27
N MET A 55 1.43 -27.26 12.27
CA MET A 55 1.04 -28.29 11.31
C MET A 55 2.14 -29.36 11.23
N PRO A 56 2.26 -30.24 12.25
CA PRO A 56 3.35 -31.23 12.36
C PRO A 56 3.39 -32.26 11.21
N HIS A 57 2.28 -32.41 10.47
CA HIS A 57 2.18 -33.28 9.30
C HIS A 57 2.49 -32.56 7.98
N LEU A 58 2.69 -31.24 8.00
CA LEU A 58 3.04 -30.45 6.83
C LEU A 58 4.55 -30.54 6.56
N LYS A 59 4.98 -31.69 6.00
CA LYS A 59 6.40 -32.01 5.75
C LYS A 59 6.86 -31.72 4.32
N ASN A 60 5.95 -31.35 3.43
CA ASN A 60 6.28 -31.16 2.01
C ASN A 60 6.84 -29.75 1.77
N PRO A 61 8.14 -29.59 1.42
CA PRO A 61 8.77 -28.27 1.28
C PRO A 61 8.19 -27.45 0.13
N LYS A 62 7.71 -28.10 -0.95
CA LYS A 62 7.06 -27.41 -2.07
C LYS A 62 5.69 -26.84 -1.67
N LEU A 63 4.96 -27.54 -0.81
CA LEU A 63 3.68 -27.06 -0.30
C LEU A 63 3.88 -25.90 0.67
N ILE A 64 4.87 -26.00 1.56
CA ILE A 64 5.22 -24.92 2.50
C ILE A 64 5.61 -23.65 1.74
N SER A 65 6.46 -23.76 0.71
CA SER A 65 6.85 -22.60 -0.09
C SER A 65 5.67 -22.00 -0.86
N ALA A 66 4.77 -22.83 -1.39
CA ALA A 66 3.53 -22.37 -2.04
C ALA A 66 2.60 -21.64 -1.06
N MET A 67 2.43 -22.15 0.17
CA MET A 67 1.63 -21.48 1.21
C MET A 67 2.24 -20.14 1.61
N ARG A 68 3.56 -20.09 1.83
CA ARG A 68 4.28 -18.84 2.14
C ARG A 68 4.09 -17.81 1.03
N ARG A 69 4.26 -18.23 -0.23
CA ARG A 69 4.03 -17.37 -1.40
C ARG A 69 2.58 -16.85 -1.45
N ALA A 70 1.60 -17.72 -1.25
CA ALA A 70 0.19 -17.31 -1.24
C ALA A 70 -0.11 -16.27 -0.15
N VAL A 71 0.47 -16.44 1.05
CA VAL A 71 0.34 -15.45 2.14
C VAL A 71 1.00 -14.12 1.75
N THR A 72 2.20 -14.15 1.13
CA THR A 72 2.85 -12.92 0.65
C THR A 72 2.04 -12.22 -0.44
N ASP A 73 1.41 -12.97 -1.34
CA ASP A 73 0.58 -12.41 -2.42
C ASP A 73 -0.67 -11.75 -1.83
N VAL A 74 -1.32 -12.37 -0.83
CA VAL A 74 -2.46 -11.77 -0.11
C VAL A 74 -2.06 -10.54 0.70
N ALA A 75 -0.89 -10.54 1.34
CA ALA A 75 -0.40 -9.37 2.07
C ALA A 75 -0.12 -8.20 1.12
N LYS A 76 0.49 -8.46 -0.04
CA LYS A 76 0.73 -7.45 -1.08
C LYS A 76 -0.58 -6.87 -1.61
N THR A 77 -1.54 -7.72 -1.97
CA THR A 77 -2.84 -7.23 -2.47
C THR A 77 -3.60 -6.45 -1.40
N ARG A 78 -3.56 -6.88 -0.14
CA ARG A 78 -4.16 -6.12 0.97
C ARG A 78 -3.51 -4.75 1.14
N SER A 79 -2.18 -4.66 1.05
CA SER A 79 -1.46 -3.38 1.10
C SER A 79 -1.85 -2.46 -0.06
N VAL A 80 -2.01 -2.99 -1.27
CA VAL A 80 -2.48 -2.22 -2.43
C VAL A 80 -3.91 -1.74 -2.22
N LEU A 81 -4.81 -2.58 -1.69
CA LEU A 81 -6.18 -2.19 -1.38
C LEU A 81 -6.26 -1.12 -0.28
N GLU A 82 -5.35 -1.17 0.70
CA GLU A 82 -5.25 -0.15 1.74
C GLU A 82 -4.85 1.22 1.17
N ILE A 83 -3.96 1.24 0.16
CA ILE A 83 -3.58 2.46 -0.56
C ILE A 83 -4.75 3.02 -1.39
N LEU A 84 -5.55 2.14 -2.02
CA LEU A 84 -6.73 2.53 -2.79
C LEU A 84 -7.87 3.09 -1.92
N GLY A 85 -7.84 2.83 -0.61
CA GLY A 85 -8.83 3.33 0.34
C GLY A 85 -10.14 2.54 0.33
N THR A 86 -11.13 3.07 1.06
CA THR A 86 -12.45 2.45 1.13
C THR A 86 -13.21 2.65 -0.17
N ARG A 87 -13.99 1.63 -0.56
CA ARG A 87 -14.93 1.76 -1.68
C ARG A 87 -15.85 2.97 -1.46
N PRO A 88 -16.07 3.83 -2.48
CA PRO A 88 -17.06 4.88 -2.42
C PRO A 88 -18.45 4.31 -2.09
N ASP A 89 -19.21 5.02 -1.25
CA ASP A 89 -20.58 4.61 -0.95
C ASP A 89 -21.48 4.73 -2.20
N HIS A 90 -22.46 3.85 -2.33
CA HIS A 90 -23.39 3.84 -3.47
C HIS A 90 -24.14 5.17 -3.61
N GLU A 91 -24.50 5.83 -2.50
CA GLU A 91 -25.10 7.17 -2.53
C GLU A 91 -24.14 8.22 -3.12
N ALA A 92 -22.84 8.11 -2.81
CA ALA A 92 -21.83 9.02 -3.36
C ALA A 92 -21.62 8.80 -4.86
N VAL A 93 -21.70 7.55 -5.33
CA VAL A 93 -21.65 7.21 -6.75
C VAL A 93 -22.87 7.74 -7.49
N ASP A 94 -24.08 7.58 -6.93
CA ASP A 94 -25.31 8.08 -7.55
C ASP A 94 -25.35 9.62 -7.57
N ALA A 95 -24.89 10.26 -6.49
CA ALA A 95 -24.73 11.71 -6.44
C ALA A 95 -23.70 12.21 -7.47
N ALA A 96 -22.57 11.50 -7.63
CA ALA A 96 -21.56 11.82 -8.64
C ALA A 96 -22.11 11.65 -10.06
N ARG A 97 -22.88 10.59 -10.33
CA ARG A 97 -23.55 10.38 -11.63
C ARG A 97 -24.55 11.49 -11.92
N PHE A 98 -25.35 11.87 -10.94
CA PHE A 98 -26.30 12.98 -11.07
C PHE A 98 -25.57 14.29 -11.39
N ARG A 99 -24.57 14.66 -10.59
CA ARG A 99 -23.78 15.88 -10.82
C ARG A 99 -23.06 15.87 -12.17
N LEU A 100 -22.49 14.74 -12.58
CA LEU A 100 -21.84 14.63 -13.88
C LEU A 100 -22.83 14.79 -15.03
N SER A 101 -24.05 14.27 -14.89
CA SER A 101 -25.13 14.48 -15.88
C SER A 101 -25.61 15.93 -15.93
N GLU A 102 -25.70 16.59 -14.78
CA GLU A 102 -26.07 18.01 -14.66
C GLU A 102 -25.02 18.92 -15.29
N LEU A 103 -23.75 18.75 -14.91
CA LEU A 103 -22.62 19.50 -15.48
C LEU A 103 -22.53 19.30 -17.00
N LYS A 104 -22.74 18.07 -17.48
CA LYS A 104 -22.75 17.76 -18.92
C LYS A 104 -23.92 18.39 -19.66
N ALA A 105 -25.07 18.54 -19.01
CA ALA A 105 -26.25 19.19 -19.60
C ALA A 105 -26.14 20.73 -19.59
N GLN A 106 -25.50 21.29 -18.57
CA GLN A 106 -25.28 22.74 -18.44
C GLN A 106 -24.18 23.26 -19.38
N SER A 107 -23.28 22.39 -19.85
CA SER A 107 -22.18 22.77 -20.75
C SER A 107 -22.34 22.18 -22.15
N SER A 108 -22.48 23.02 -23.17
CA SER A 108 -22.55 22.60 -24.58
C SER A 108 -21.17 22.38 -25.25
N GLY A 109 -20.06 22.37 -24.49
CA GLY A 109 -18.72 22.12 -25.03
C GLY A 109 -17.60 22.19 -23.97
N ASP A 110 -16.63 21.26 -24.07
CA ASP A 110 -15.30 21.19 -23.44
C ASP A 110 -15.09 21.65 -21.98
N VAL A 111 -16.03 21.34 -21.08
CA VAL A 111 -15.84 21.52 -19.62
C VAL A 111 -14.89 20.48 -19.00
N LYS A 112 -14.49 19.46 -19.76
CA LYS A 112 -13.68 18.33 -19.27
C LYS A 112 -12.34 18.75 -18.65
N GLU A 113 -11.78 19.88 -19.06
CA GLU A 113 -10.39 20.21 -18.75
C GLU A 113 -10.23 21.17 -17.55
N GLY A 114 -11.23 22.03 -17.28
CA GLY A 114 -11.16 23.09 -16.27
C GLY A 114 -12.05 22.94 -15.04
N ASN A 115 -12.98 21.98 -15.02
CA ASN A 115 -13.90 21.82 -13.90
C ASN A 115 -13.45 20.70 -12.96
N GLU A 116 -12.92 21.08 -11.80
CA GLU A 116 -12.45 20.14 -10.78
C GLU A 116 -13.59 19.23 -10.27
N ASP A 117 -14.83 19.74 -10.18
CA ASP A 117 -15.98 18.94 -9.75
C ASP A 117 -16.34 17.85 -10.76
N TYR A 118 -16.11 18.11 -12.06
CA TYR A 118 -16.28 17.12 -13.12
C TYR A 118 -15.26 15.98 -12.95
N LYS A 119 -13.97 16.32 -12.77
CA LYS A 119 -12.89 15.35 -12.58
C LYS A 119 -13.10 14.52 -11.30
N ILE A 120 -13.57 15.14 -10.22
CA ILE A 120 -13.86 14.44 -8.97
C ILE A 120 -15.01 13.45 -9.16
N CYS A 121 -16.12 13.86 -9.78
CA CYS A 121 -17.25 12.95 -10.03
C CYS A 121 -16.85 11.78 -10.96
N GLU A 122 -16.06 12.05 -11.99
CA GLU A 122 -15.52 11.04 -12.89
C GLU A 122 -14.59 10.06 -12.16
N ALA A 123 -13.69 10.56 -11.31
CA ALA A 123 -12.80 9.75 -10.49
C ALA A 123 -13.58 8.82 -9.53
N VAL A 124 -14.68 9.30 -8.93
CA VAL A 124 -15.53 8.49 -8.05
C VAL A 124 -16.20 7.34 -8.81
N ILE A 125 -16.73 7.62 -10.01
CA ILE A 125 -17.40 6.61 -10.84
C ILE A 125 -16.39 5.56 -11.32
N THR A 126 -15.25 5.99 -11.84
CA THR A 126 -14.20 5.08 -12.32
C THR A 126 -13.64 4.18 -11.23
N LEU A 127 -13.51 4.68 -9.99
CA LEU A 127 -13.07 3.88 -8.86
C LEU A 127 -14.08 2.77 -8.51
N ASP A 128 -15.39 3.05 -8.52
CA ASP A 128 -16.42 2.03 -8.29
C ASP A 128 -16.42 0.94 -9.38
N GLU A 129 -16.28 1.33 -10.64
CA GLU A 129 -16.16 0.38 -11.77
C GLU A 129 -14.94 -0.54 -11.62
N MET A 130 -13.80 0.02 -11.19
CA MET A 130 -12.60 -0.77 -10.90
C MET A 130 -12.84 -1.75 -9.74
N HIS A 131 -13.48 -1.31 -8.66
CA HIS A 131 -13.82 -2.17 -7.52
C HIS A 131 -14.75 -3.31 -7.96
N GLU A 132 -15.75 -3.05 -8.80
CA GLU A 132 -16.65 -4.06 -9.33
C GLU A 132 -15.91 -5.09 -10.21
N ALA A 133 -14.97 -4.65 -11.05
CA ALA A 133 -14.14 -5.52 -11.88
C ALA A 133 -13.26 -6.46 -11.03
N TYR A 134 -12.66 -5.95 -9.95
CA TYR A 134 -11.88 -6.76 -9.02
C TYR A 134 -12.74 -7.78 -8.26
N GLU A 135 -13.93 -7.37 -7.80
CA GLU A 135 -14.89 -8.28 -7.15
C GLU A 135 -15.33 -9.41 -8.08
N ARG A 136 -15.57 -9.13 -9.37
CA ARG A 136 -15.87 -10.15 -10.38
C ARG A 136 -14.74 -11.15 -10.55
N MET A 137 -13.50 -10.69 -10.71
CA MET A 137 -12.33 -11.56 -10.89
C MET A 137 -12.09 -12.47 -9.67
N LEU A 138 -12.20 -11.92 -8.45
CA LEU A 138 -12.08 -12.70 -7.22
C LEU A 138 -13.21 -13.72 -7.09
N SER A 139 -14.43 -13.36 -7.50
CA SER A 139 -15.59 -14.24 -7.48
C SER A 139 -15.46 -15.36 -8.50
N GLU A 140 -14.96 -15.08 -9.69
CA GLU A 140 -14.67 -16.07 -10.75
C GLU A 140 -13.60 -17.06 -10.29
N GLY A 141 -12.51 -16.56 -9.70
CA GLY A 141 -11.50 -17.42 -9.07
C GLY A 141 -12.14 -18.35 -8.04
N ARG A 142 -12.91 -17.81 -7.08
CA ARG A 142 -13.62 -18.61 -6.06
C ARG A 142 -14.62 -19.60 -6.66
N GLY A 143 -15.33 -19.23 -7.72
CA GLY A 143 -16.28 -20.08 -8.44
C GLY A 143 -15.59 -21.22 -9.18
N SER A 144 -14.46 -20.95 -9.82
CA SER A 144 -13.60 -21.93 -10.49
C SER A 144 -13.06 -22.96 -9.50
N TRP A 145 -12.58 -22.52 -8.33
CA TRP A 145 -12.16 -23.44 -7.26
C TRP A 145 -13.32 -24.31 -6.75
N ARG A 146 -14.53 -23.76 -6.57
CA ARG A 146 -15.73 -24.54 -6.20
C ARG A 146 -16.18 -25.53 -7.28
N GLY A 147 -16.04 -25.16 -8.56
CA GLY A 147 -16.34 -26.05 -9.69
C GLY A 147 -15.33 -27.19 -9.82
N PHE A 148 -14.05 -26.92 -9.53
CA PHE A 148 -12.97 -27.91 -9.52
C PHE A 148 -13.16 -28.94 -8.39
N THR A 149 -13.49 -28.50 -7.17
CA THR A 149 -13.77 -29.44 -6.08
C THR A 149 -15.02 -30.27 -6.36
N ARG A 150 -16.11 -29.68 -6.87
CA ARG A 150 -17.34 -30.45 -7.15
C ARG A 150 -17.19 -31.50 -8.26
N ARG A 151 -16.39 -31.22 -9.31
CA ARG A 151 -16.11 -32.22 -10.38
C ARG A 151 -15.16 -33.33 -9.95
N ARG A 152 -14.18 -33.03 -9.09
CA ARG A 152 -13.21 -34.03 -8.60
C ARG A 152 -13.82 -35.07 -7.66
N TRP A 153 -14.86 -34.70 -6.91
CA TRP A 153 -15.55 -35.63 -6.00
C TRP A 153 -16.65 -36.47 -6.68
N ARG A 154 -17.11 -36.10 -7.88
CA ARG A 154 -18.16 -36.84 -8.61
C ARG A 154 -17.63 -37.94 -9.54
N GLY A 155 -16.31 -38.12 -9.62
CA GLY A 155 -15.64 -39.19 -10.38
C GLY A 155 -14.96 -40.23 -9.49
N MET A 156 -15.28 -40.26 -8.20
CA MET A 156 -14.70 -41.16 -7.19
C MET A 156 -15.79 -41.88 -6.37
N SER A 157 -16.94 -42.15 -7.01
CA SER A 157 -17.98 -43.05 -6.50
C SER A 157 -18.28 -44.13 -7.52
#